data_AF-A0A6P4E5C0-F1
#
_entry.id   AF-A0A6P4E5C0-F1
#
_cell.length_a   1.000
_cell.length_b   1.000
_cell.length_c   1.000
_cell.angle_alpha   90.00
_cell.angle_beta   90.00
_cell.angle_gamma   90.00
#
_symmetry.space_group_name_H-M   'P 1'
#
loop_
_entity.id
_entity.type
_entity.pdbx_description
1 polymer ?
#
loop_
_entity_poly.entity_id
_entity_poly.type
_entity_poly.pdbx_seq_one_letter_code
_entity_poly.pdbx_strand_id
1 'polypeptide(L)'
;MGSKFFNKLLLIAGFASLAHAAFSAAHHRTYLRLTEQEWTSLPLDIILQTVISLVIVIYNIIEVVGNFKEIRATVDMQQKTWDTLGNFPSFYSFNHRGRALNPGYTPPE
;
A
#
# COMPACT_ATOMS: atom_id res chain seq x y z
N MET A 1 8.33 8.90 -0.70
CA MET A 1 7.53 8.41 0.46
C MET A 1 6.25 9.20 0.67
N GLY A 2 6.26 10.53 0.54
CA GLY A 2 5.06 11.39 0.72
C GLY A 2 3.90 11.10 -0.23
N SER A 3 4.15 10.84 -1.53
CA SER A 3 3.08 10.57 -2.50
C SER A 3 2.27 9.31 -2.18
N LYS A 4 2.94 8.20 -1.86
CA LYS A 4 2.26 6.94 -1.50
C LYS A 4 1.46 7.06 -0.20
N PHE A 5 1.95 7.84 0.76
CA PHE A 5 1.20 8.09 1.99
C PHE A 5 -0.06 8.92 1.71
N PHE A 6 0.06 9.96 0.88
CA PHE A 6 -1.07 10.77 0.44
C PHE A 6 -2.14 9.96 -0.28
N ASN A 7 -1.77 9.09 -1.22
CA ASN A 7 -2.71 8.21 -1.95
C ASN A 7 -3.41 7.22 -1.02
N LYS A 8 -2.73 6.72 0.02
CA LYS A 8 -3.35 5.89 1.06
C LYS A 8 -4.38 6.66 1.88
N LEU A 9 -4.09 7.90 2.27
CA LEU A 9 -5.05 8.75 2.96
C LEU A 9 -6.27 9.06 2.09
N LEU A 10 -6.04 9.38 0.82
CA LEU A 10 -7.11 9.60 -0.16
C LEU A 10 -7.95 8.34 -0.39
N LEU A 11 -7.34 7.15 -0.40
CA LEU A 11 -8.05 5.89 -0.50
C LEU A 11 -8.98 5.67 0.69
N ILE A 12 -8.50 5.92 1.91
CA ILE A 12 -9.32 5.83 3.14
C ILE A 12 -10.47 6.83 3.09
N ALA A 13 -10.20 8.08 2.69
CA ALA A 13 -11.22 9.10 2.53
C ALA A 13 -12.25 8.73 1.44
N GLY A 14 -11.82 8.13 0.33
CA GLY A 14 -12.68 7.63 -0.73
C GLY A 14 -13.63 6.53 -0.25
N PHE A 15 -13.13 5.55 0.51
CA PHE A 15 -13.98 4.52 1.13
C PHE A 15 -14.94 5.10 2.17
N ALA A 16 -14.49 6.05 2.99
CA ALA A 16 -15.36 6.73 3.95
C ALA A 16 -16.48 7.51 3.26
N SER A 17 -16.16 8.22 2.17
CA SER A 17 -17.16 8.94 1.36
C SER A 17 -18.13 7.98 0.67
N LEU A 18 -17.66 6.83 0.18
CA LEU A 18 -18.53 5.82 -0.42
C LEU A 18 -19.47 5.19 0.62
N ALA A 19 -18.97 4.92 1.83
CA ALA A 19 -19.78 4.44 2.95
C ALA A 19 -20.81 5.49 3.38
N HIS A 20 -20.43 6.78 3.39
CA HIS A 20 -21.35 7.88 3.64
C HIS A 20 -22.48 7.93 2.60
N ALA A 21 -22.16 7.83 1.31
CA ALA A 21 -23.16 7.81 0.24
C ALA A 21 -24.11 6.60 0.37
N ALA A 22 -23.59 5.43 0.74
CA ALA A 22 -24.40 4.25 1.01
C ALA A 22 -25.35 4.45 2.21
N PHE A 23 -24.87 5.08 3.28
CA PHE A 23 -25.68 5.45 4.43
C PHE A 23 -26.79 6.45 4.05
N SER A 24 -26.45 7.49 3.27
CA SER A 24 -27.42 8.46 2.75
C SER A 24 -28.50 7.80 1.89
N ALA A 25 -28.13 6.86 1.02
CA ALA A 25 -29.08 6.11 0.20
C ALA A 25 -30.02 5.23 1.04
N ALA A 26 -29.48 4.55 2.05
CA ALA A 26 -30.25 3.72 2.98
C ALA A 26 -31.21 4.57 3.83
N HIS A 27 -30.75 5.72 4.31
CA HIS A 27 -31.55 6.67 5.06
C HIS A 27 -32.68 7.25 4.20
N HIS A 28 -32.39 7.66 2.96
CA HIS A 28 -33.40 8.16 2.02
C HIS A 28 -34.50 7.11 1.76
N ARG A 29 -34.13 5.85 1.57
CA ARG A 29 -35.10 4.76 1.36
C ARG A 29 -35.96 4.48 2.59
N THR A 30 -35.37 4.57 3.78
CA THR A 30 -36.11 4.43 5.06
C THR A 30 -37.06 5.61 5.26
N TYR A 31 -36.62 6.83 4.96
CA TYR A 31 -37.43 8.03 5.05
C TYR A 31 -38.68 7.94 4.17
N LEU A 32 -38.53 7.59 2.89
CA LEU A 32 -39.68 7.42 1.97
C LEU A 32 -40.70 6.40 2.47
N ARG A 33 -40.23 5.29 3.05
CA ARG A 33 -41.10 4.27 3.66
C ARG A 33 -41.87 4.79 4.87
N LEU A 34 -41.23 5.61 5.71
CA LEU A 34 -41.85 6.20 6.90
C LEU A 34 -42.87 7.28 6.55
N THR A 35 -42.62 8.04 5.49
CA THR A 35 -43.52 9.11 5.02
C THR A 35 -44.56 8.63 4.01
N GLU A 36 -44.62 7.32 3.74
CA GLU A 36 -45.50 6.70 2.74
C GLU A 36 -45.42 7.35 1.35
N GLN A 37 -44.24 7.87 1.00
CA GLN A 37 -43.98 8.47 -0.31
C GLN A 37 -43.55 7.39 -1.30
N GLU A 38 -44.04 7.49 -2.54
CA GLU A 38 -43.61 6.57 -3.58
C GLU A 38 -42.15 6.80 -3.97
N TRP A 39 -41.44 5.70 -4.21
CA TRP A 39 -40.05 5.74 -4.65
C TRP A 39 -39.99 6.06 -6.16
N THR A 40 -39.54 7.27 -6.48
CA THR A 40 -39.39 7.72 -7.89
C THR A 40 -37.96 7.50 -8.38
N SER A 41 -36.99 8.11 -7.73
CA SER A 41 -35.58 8.06 -8.11
C SER A 41 -34.68 8.41 -6.92
N LEU A 42 -33.39 8.10 -7.03
CA LEU A 42 -32.42 8.52 -6.03
C LEU A 42 -32.01 9.98 -6.30
N PRO A 43 -31.92 10.82 -5.25
CA PRO A 43 -31.39 12.18 -5.36
C PRO A 43 -30.06 12.26 -6.10
N LEU A 44 -29.93 13.25 -6.99
CA LEU A 44 -28.75 13.41 -7.87
C LEU A 44 -27.45 13.63 -7.09
N ASP A 45 -27.51 14.26 -5.93
CA ASP A 45 -26.38 14.47 -5.02
C ASP A 45 -25.79 13.14 -4.54
N ILE A 46 -26.63 12.17 -4.12
CA ILE A 46 -26.18 10.83 -3.69
C ILE A 46 -25.55 10.08 -4.87
N ILE A 47 -26.16 10.16 -6.06
CA ILE A 47 -25.63 9.54 -7.28
C ILE A 47 -24.24 10.10 -7.60
N LEU A 48 -24.10 11.43 -7.65
CA LEU A 48 -22.83 12.09 -7.94
C LEU A 48 -21.78 11.78 -6.87
N GLN A 49 -22.13 11.82 -5.58
CA GLN A 49 -21.22 11.46 -4.50
C GLN A 49 -20.72 10.02 -4.64
N THR A 50 -21.60 9.08 -5.00
CA THR A 50 -21.23 7.67 -5.18
C THR A 50 -20.27 7.48 -6.35
N VAL A 51 -20.57 8.09 -7.51
CA VAL A 51 -19.74 7.99 -8.72
C VAL A 51 -18.35 8.61 -8.50
N ILE A 52 -18.30 9.82 -7.91
CA ILE A 52 -17.03 10.50 -7.62
C ILE A 52 -16.21 9.69 -6.62
N SER A 53 -16.83 9.19 -5.55
CA SER A 53 -16.15 8.37 -4.55
C SER A 53 -15.59 7.08 -5.15
N LEU A 54 -16.35 6.44 -6.06
CA LEU A 54 -15.91 5.23 -6.76
C LEU A 54 -14.68 5.51 -7.64
N VAL A 55 -14.68 6.59 -8.43
CA VAL A 55 -13.55 6.97 -9.29
C VAL A 55 -12.30 7.25 -8.44
N ILE A 56 -12.45 7.93 -7.32
CA ILE A 56 -11.35 8.19 -6.38
C ILE A 56 -10.77 6.87 -5.84
N VAL A 57 -11.62 5.93 -5.41
CA VAL A 57 -11.16 4.63 -4.90
C VAL A 57 -10.41 3.84 -5.96
N ILE A 58 -10.94 3.75 -7.19
CA ILE A 58 -10.31 3.03 -8.29
C ILE A 58 -8.95 3.64 -8.65
N TYR A 59 -8.86 4.96 -8.72
CA TYR A 59 -7.60 5.62 -9.04
C TYR A 59 -6.53 5.37 -7.96
N ASN A 60 -6.90 5.55 -6.69
CA ASN A 60 -5.95 5.44 -5.59
C ASN A 60 -5.53 3.98 -5.31
N ILE A 61 -6.40 2.99 -5.54
CA ILE A 61 -6.04 1.59 -5.29
C ILE A 61 -4.95 1.11 -6.28
N ILE A 62 -5.02 1.53 -7.55
CA ILE A 62 -4.01 1.21 -8.57
C ILE A 62 -2.64 1.74 -8.15
N GLU A 63 -2.60 2.97 -7.65
CA GLU A 63 -1.36 3.62 -7.21
C GLU A 63 -0.78 3.02 -5.91
N VAL A 64 -1.63 2.45 -5.05
CA VAL A 64 -1.23 1.82 -3.78
C VAL A 64 -0.70 0.39 -3.96
N VAL A 65 -1.26 -0.39 -4.90
CA VAL A 65 -0.89 -1.80 -5.15
C VAL A 65 0.59 -1.95 -5.53
N GLY A 66 1.20 -0.91 -6.09
CA GLY A 66 2.63 -0.85 -6.39
C GLY A 66 2.96 -1.22 -7.82
N ASN A 67 4.25 -1.17 -8.14
CA ASN A 67 4.73 -1.29 -9.51
C ASN A 67 4.99 -2.76 -9.87
N PHE A 68 4.77 -3.09 -11.14
CA PHE A 68 5.20 -4.37 -11.67
C PHE A 68 6.72 -4.47 -11.63
N LYS A 69 7.21 -5.68 -11.32
CA LYS A 69 8.62 -6.03 -11.38
C LYS A 69 8.91 -6.74 -12.71
N GLU A 70 10.09 -6.51 -13.28
CA GLU A 70 10.51 -7.17 -14.51
C GLU A 70 10.70 -8.68 -14.31
N ILE A 71 10.28 -9.46 -15.32
CA ILE A 71 10.33 -10.94 -15.29
C ILE A 71 11.77 -11.45 -15.52
N ARG A 72 12.60 -10.67 -16.21
CA ARG A 72 13.95 -11.08 -16.61
C ARG A 72 14.91 -11.09 -15.42
N ALA A 73 15.33 -12.28 -15.01
CA ALA A 73 16.26 -12.46 -13.90
C ALA A 73 17.62 -11.76 -14.11
N THR A 74 18.07 -11.57 -15.36
CA THR A 74 19.36 -10.93 -15.63
C THR A 74 19.41 -9.48 -15.16
N VAL A 75 18.28 -8.77 -15.11
CA VAL A 75 18.21 -7.37 -14.67
C VAL A 75 18.49 -7.25 -13.17
N ASP A 76 17.90 -8.15 -12.37
CA ASP A 76 18.21 -8.25 -10.94
C ASP A 76 19.68 -8.66 -10.71
N MET A 77 20.23 -9.52 -11.57
CA MET A 77 21.62 -10.00 -11.44
C MET A 77 22.66 -8.95 -11.84
N GLN A 78 22.34 -8.04 -12.76
CA GLN A 78 23.24 -6.94 -13.14
C GLN A 78 23.56 -6.01 -11.97
N GLN A 79 22.68 -5.91 -10.97
CA GLN A 79 22.91 -5.11 -9.77
C GLN A 79 23.81 -5.80 -8.73
N LYS A 80 24.13 -7.09 -8.91
CA LYS A 80 24.95 -7.86 -7.97
C LYS A 80 26.42 -7.88 -8.40
N THR A 81 27.32 -7.65 -7.44
CA THR A 81 28.78 -7.75 -7.64
C THR A 81 29.32 -9.11 -7.18
N TRP A 82 30.52 -9.45 -7.66
CA TRP A 82 31.25 -10.65 -7.21
C TRP A 82 31.53 -10.66 -5.71
N ASP A 83 31.76 -9.50 -5.09
CA ASP A 83 31.96 -9.39 -3.64
C ASP A 83 30.71 -9.82 -2.86
N THR A 84 29.52 -9.47 -3.37
CA THR A 84 28.25 -9.86 -2.76
C THR A 84 27.96 -11.34 -2.94
N LEU A 85 28.36 -11.91 -4.09
CA LEU A 85 28.12 -13.31 -4.45
C LEU A 85 29.12 -14.27 -3.79
N GLY A 86 30.38 -13.88 -3.66
CA GLY A 86 31.45 -14.68 -3.06
C GLY A 86 31.37 -14.77 -1.54
N ASN A 87 30.53 -13.94 -0.92
CA ASN A 87 30.23 -14.00 0.49
C ASN A 87 29.25 -15.14 0.79
N PHE A 88 29.76 -16.28 1.28
CA PHE A 88 28.96 -17.45 1.65
C PHE A 88 28.79 -17.56 3.18
N PRO A 89 27.63 -17.16 3.76
CA PRO A 89 27.47 -17.09 5.21
C PRO A 89 27.63 -18.44 5.92
N SER A 90 27.30 -19.54 5.25
CA SER A 90 27.47 -20.89 5.79
C SER A 90 28.93 -21.29 6.01
N PHE A 91 29.89 -20.59 5.39
CA PHE A 91 31.32 -20.91 5.43
C PHE A 91 32.15 -19.81 6.10
N TYR A 92 31.55 -18.99 6.95
CA TYR A 92 32.30 -17.97 7.67
C TYR A 92 33.32 -18.56 8.64
N SER A 93 34.56 -18.13 8.48
CA SER A 93 35.61 -18.30 9.47
C SER A 93 35.86 -16.95 10.15
N PHE A 94 35.76 -16.94 11.48
CA PHE A 94 35.98 -15.74 12.28
C PHE A 94 37.46 -15.54 12.67
N ASN A 95 38.35 -16.42 12.17
CA ASN A 95 39.80 -16.30 12.33
C ASN A 95 40.37 -15.39 11.24
N HIS A 96 40.05 -14.09 11.29
CA HIS A 96 40.54 -13.09 10.34
C HIS A 96 41.17 -11.89 11.05
N ARG A 97 41.91 -11.07 10.31
CA ARG A 97 42.64 -9.89 10.83
C ARG A 97 41.77 -8.89 11.59
N GLY A 98 40.49 -8.77 11.21
CA GLY A 98 39.50 -7.95 11.93
C GLY A 98 39.35 -8.29 13.41
N ARG A 99 39.67 -9.52 13.84
CA ARG A 99 39.66 -9.94 15.25
C ARG A 99 40.67 -9.14 16.08
N ALA A 100 41.89 -8.94 15.58
CA ALA A 100 42.95 -8.19 16.27
C ALA A 100 42.77 -6.66 16.21
N LEU A 101 41.93 -6.18 15.28
CA LEU A 101 41.59 -4.76 15.16
C LEU A 101 40.42 -4.36 16.08
N ASN A 102 39.79 -5.32 16.75
CA ASN A 102 38.72 -5.05 17.71
C ASN A 102 39.32 -4.51 19.02
N PRO A 103 38.91 -3.32 19.51
CA PRO A 103 39.43 -2.73 20.75
C PRO A 103 39.29 -3.61 22.00
N GLY A 104 38.33 -4.54 22.01
CA GLY A 104 38.11 -5.48 23.12
C GLY A 104 38.80 -6.83 22.96
N TYR A 105 39.67 -7.02 21.97
CA TYR A 105 40.33 -8.30 21.74
C TYR A 105 41.55 -8.49 22.65
N THR A 106 41.51 -9.54 23.47
CA THR A 106 42.67 -10.06 24.20
C THR A 106 43.17 -11.34 23.53
N PRO A 107 44.46 -11.44 23.17
CA PRO A 107 45.05 -12.68 22.69
C PRO A 107 44.96 -13.76 23.78
N PRO A 108 44.65 -15.03 23.44
CA PRO A 108 44.84 -16.13 24.37
C PRO A 108 46.33 -16.31 24.68
N GLU A 109 46.65 -16.59 25.96
CA GLU A 109 48.02 -16.88 26.44
C GLU A 109 48.60 -18.16 25.84
#